data_AF-A0A4U5P035-F1
#
_entry.id   AF-A0A4U5P035-F1
#
_cell.length_a   1.000
_cell.length_b   1.000
_cell.length_c   1.000
_cell.angle_alpha   90.00
_cell.angle_beta   90.00
_cell.angle_gamma   90.00
#
_symmetry.space_group_name_H-M   'P 1'
#
loop_
_entity.id
_entity.type
_entity.pdbx_description
1 polymer ?
#
loop_
_entity_poly.entity_id
_entity_poly.type
_entity_poly.pdbx_seq_one_letter_code
_entity_poly.pdbx_strand_id
1 'polypeptide(L)'
;MPIVGKTVESLLELADLFQCKMVLRFGEEFLRNAPEWQVSLSKKLLLADRFKLHALLLETANKMPVKELKMMRFPSGTPPLVVALMAQKFCLKP
;
A
#
# COMPACT_ATOMS: atom_id res chain seq x y z
N MET A 1 5.34 9.04 21.55
CA MET A 1 4.69 9.89 20.54
C MET A 1 3.74 9.03 19.72
N PRO A 2 2.43 9.31 19.68
CA PRO A 2 1.50 8.53 18.87
C PRO A 2 1.78 8.76 17.38
N ILE A 3 1.80 7.68 16.59
CA ILE A 3 1.95 7.73 15.14
C ILE A 3 0.59 8.17 14.55
N VAL A 4 0.54 9.36 13.95
CA VAL A 4 -0.59 9.91 13.20
C VAL A 4 -0.33 9.71 11.68
N GLY A 5 -1.36 9.68 10.83
CA GLY A 5 -1.23 9.36 9.39
C GLY A 5 -0.27 10.25 8.56
N LYS A 6 0.12 11.44 9.04
CA LYS A 6 1.22 12.24 8.45
C LYS A 6 2.61 11.76 8.90
N THR A 7 2.72 11.29 10.14
CA THR A 7 3.98 10.79 10.70
C THR A 7 4.36 9.40 10.18
N VAL A 8 3.40 8.57 9.75
CA VAL A 8 3.74 7.22 9.26
C VAL A 8 4.55 7.28 7.96
N GLU A 9 4.24 8.23 7.07
CA GLU A 9 4.97 8.38 5.81
C GLU A 9 6.41 8.84 6.06
N SER A 10 6.61 9.89 6.86
CA SER A 10 7.96 10.33 7.26
C SER A 10 8.73 9.25 8.02
N LEU A 11 8.04 8.45 8.84
CA LEU A 11 8.65 7.34 9.56
C LEU A 11 9.10 6.23 8.59
N LEU A 12 8.30 5.92 7.58
CA LEU A 12 8.67 4.97 6.52
C LEU A 12 9.83 5.50 5.68
N GLU A 13 9.87 6.80 5.36
CA GLU A 13 11.00 7.43 4.66
C GLU A 13 12.31 7.28 5.44
N LEU A 14 12.29 7.60 6.74
CA LEU A 14 13.46 7.41 7.59
C LEU A 14 13.82 5.94 7.73
N ALA A 15 12.84 5.06 7.87
CA ALA A 15 13.09 3.63 8.00
C ALA A 15 13.71 3.02 6.75
N ASP A 16 13.28 3.45 5.56
CA ASP A 16 13.87 3.04 4.29
C ASP A 16 15.28 3.61 4.13
N LEU A 17 15.48 4.89 4.46
CA LEU A 17 16.80 5.54 4.41
C LEU A 17 17.83 4.86 5.31
N PHE A 18 17.45 4.54 6.55
CA PHE A 18 18.34 3.91 7.54
C PHE A 18 18.25 2.37 7.54
N GLN A 19 17.50 1.77 6.59
CA GLN A 19 17.31 0.32 6.49
C GLN A 19 16.77 -0.33 7.79
N CYS A 20 15.97 0.41 8.56
CA CYS A 20 15.37 -0.02 9.81
C CYS A 20 14.15 -0.92 9.56
N LYS A 21 14.40 -2.21 9.29
CA LYS A 21 13.35 -3.21 8.98
C LYS A 21 12.23 -3.30 10.02
N MET A 22 12.57 -3.16 11.30
CA MET A 22 11.56 -3.16 12.38
C MET A 22 10.56 -2.02 12.24
N VAL A 23 11.03 -0.83 11.88
CA VAL A 23 10.18 0.36 11.72
C VAL A 23 9.31 0.22 10.47
N LEU A 24 9.85 -0.32 9.37
CA LEU A 24 9.06 -0.64 8.18
C LEU A 24 7.93 -1.62 8.50
N ARG A 25 8.22 -2.67 9.30
CA ARG A 25 7.21 -3.65 9.73
C ARG A 25 6.12 -3.02 10.61
N PHE A 26 6.49 -2.13 11.54
CA PHE A 26 5.51 -1.39 12.34
C PHE A 26 4.67 -0.44 11.48
N GLY A 27 5.27 0.22 10.50
CA GLY A 27 4.56 1.07 9.55
C GLY A 27 3.57 0.26 8.69
N GLU A 28 3.99 -0.92 8.22
CA GLU A 28 3.11 -1.84 7.49
C GLU A 28 1.91 -2.26 8.34
N GLU A 29 2.13 -2.66 9.59
CA GLU A 29 1.07 -3.09 10.50
C GLU A 29 0.12 -1.95 10.87
N PHE A 30 0.66 -0.74 11.08
CA PHE A 30 -0.15 0.45 11.28
C PHE A 30 -1.03 0.73 10.04
N LEU A 31 -0.45 0.72 8.84
CA LEU A 31 -1.21 0.96 7.60
C LEU A 31 -2.27 -0.13 7.36
N ARG A 32 -1.98 -1.38 7.70
CA ARG A 32 -2.93 -2.50 7.61
C ARG A 32 -4.17 -2.23 8.46
N ASN A 33 -3.97 -1.79 9.71
CA ASN A 33 -5.04 -1.61 10.70
C ASN A 33 -5.67 -0.21 10.70
N ALA A 34 -5.03 0.79 10.10
CA ALA A 34 -5.56 2.15 10.07
C ALA A 34 -6.93 2.20 9.37
N PRO A 35 -7.95 2.84 9.94
CA PRO A 35 -9.24 2.98 9.29
C PRO A 35 -9.14 3.92 8.07
N GLU A 36 -10.07 3.78 7.11
CA GLU A 36 -10.04 4.54 5.85
C GLU A 36 -10.14 6.06 6.02
N TRP A 37 -10.83 6.53 7.07
CA TRP A 37 -10.89 7.96 7.40
C TRP A 37 -9.54 8.53 7.83
N GLN A 38 -8.62 7.69 8.31
CA GLN A 38 -7.27 8.09 8.71
C GLN A 38 -6.29 7.93 7.56
N VAL A 39 -6.37 6.81 6.83
CA VAL A 39 -5.56 6.53 5.65
C VAL A 39 -6.41 5.81 4.61
N SER A 40 -6.72 6.49 3.51
CA SER A 40 -7.52 5.92 2.42
C SER A 40 -6.82 4.73 1.76
N LEU A 41 -7.59 3.81 1.17
CA LEU A 41 -7.04 2.66 0.43
C LEU A 41 -6.05 3.09 -0.65
N SER A 42 -6.36 4.15 -1.40
CA SER A 42 -5.46 4.71 -2.41
C SER A 42 -4.12 5.13 -1.80
N LYS A 43 -4.14 5.81 -0.65
CA LYS A 43 -2.91 6.24 0.03
C LYS A 43 -2.12 5.03 0.56
N LYS A 44 -2.78 4.05 1.16
CA LYS A 44 -2.13 2.80 1.60
C LYS A 44 -1.45 2.08 0.45
N LEU A 45 -2.12 2.00 -0.71
CA LEU A 45 -1.60 1.35 -1.90
C LEU A 45 -0.35 2.04 -2.44
N LEU A 46 -0.35 3.38 -2.50
CA LEU A 46 0.80 4.17 -2.95
C LEU A 46 2.00 4.06 -1.99
N LEU A 47 1.75 4.08 -0.68
CA LEU A 47 2.80 3.89 0.31
C LEU A 47 3.38 2.47 0.26
N ALA A 48 2.51 1.47 0.08
CA ALA A 48 2.94 0.09 -0.03
C ALA A 48 3.80 -0.16 -1.28
N ASP A 49 3.47 0.49 -2.41
CA ASP A 49 4.31 0.46 -3.61
C ASP A 49 5.67 1.15 -3.35
N ARG A 50 5.63 2.40 -2.85
CA ARG A 50 6.82 3.23 -2.62
C ARG A 50 7.84 2.55 -1.71
N PHE A 51 7.38 1.95 -0.62
CA PHE A 51 8.24 1.30 0.38
C PHE A 51 8.35 -0.22 0.22
N LYS A 52 7.92 -0.76 -0.93
CA LYS A 52 8.01 -2.20 -1.27
C LYS A 52 7.37 -3.12 -0.23
N LEU A 53 6.27 -2.67 0.39
CA LEU A 53 5.49 -3.45 1.36
C LEU A 53 4.54 -4.38 0.60
N HIS A 54 5.08 -5.44 -0.01
CA HIS A 54 4.38 -6.27 -0.98
C HIS A 54 3.12 -6.96 -0.45
N ALA A 55 3.12 -7.40 0.81
CA ALA A 55 1.95 -8.03 1.42
C ALA A 55 0.81 -7.01 1.57
N LEU A 56 1.10 -5.85 2.17
CA LEU A 56 0.14 -4.75 2.26
C LEU A 56 -0.34 -4.28 0.87
N LEU A 57 0.54 -4.23 -0.13
CA LEU A 57 0.18 -3.85 -1.51
C LEU A 57 -0.88 -4.79 -2.09
N LEU A 58 -0.66 -6.10 -1.99
CA LEU A 58 -1.60 -7.13 -2.47
C LEU A 58 -2.91 -7.10 -1.70
N GLU A 59 -2.86 -7.04 -0.37
CA GLU A 59 -4.06 -6.98 0.48
C GLU A 59 -4.91 -5.75 0.17
N THR A 60 -4.28 -4.59 0.03
CA THR A 60 -4.95 -3.32 -0.26
C THR A 60 -5.52 -3.34 -1.68
N ALA A 61 -4.75 -3.81 -2.68
CA ALA A 61 -5.24 -3.95 -4.05
C ALA A 61 -6.41 -4.94 -4.14
N ASN A 62 -6.40 -6.00 -3.33
CA ASN A 62 -7.50 -6.96 -3.31
C ASN A 62 -8.79 -6.35 -2.73
N LYS A 63 -8.70 -5.39 -1.81
CA LYS A 63 -9.87 -4.67 -1.29
C LYS A 63 -10.44 -3.63 -2.27
N MET A 64 -9.61 -3.07 -3.16
CA MET A 64 -10.05 -2.06 -4.12
C MET A 64 -10.76 -2.68 -5.35
N PRO A 65 -11.80 -2.01 -5.90
CA PRO A 65 -12.41 -2.43 -7.14
C PRO A 65 -11.46 -2.18 -8.31
N VAL A 66 -11.53 -3.05 -9.33
CA VAL A 66 -10.60 -3.02 -10.47
C VAL A 66 -10.66 -1.70 -11.25
N LYS A 67 -11.83 -1.05 -11.31
CA LYS A 67 -11.98 0.27 -11.96
C LYS A 67 -11.14 1.34 -11.28
N GLU A 68 -11.11 1.36 -9.94
CA GLU A 68 -10.30 2.31 -9.18
C GLU A 68 -8.81 1.99 -9.30
N LEU A 69 -8.43 0.71 -9.26
CA LEU A 69 -7.04 0.29 -9.48
C LEU A 69 -6.48 0.76 -10.83
N LYS A 70 -7.30 0.73 -11.88
CA LYS A 70 -6.90 1.24 -13.22
C LYS A 70 -6.72 2.75 -13.25
N MET A 71 -7.36 3.49 -12.35
CA MET A 71 -7.22 4.94 -12.25
C MET A 71 -6.02 5.37 -11.40
N MET A 72 -5.41 4.44 -10.65
CA MET A 72 -4.24 4.72 -9.82
C MET A 72 -3.02 5.03 -10.68
N ARG A 73 -2.36 6.14 -10.36
CA ARG A 73 -1.05 6.50 -10.93
C ARG A 73 0.03 6.11 -9.94
N PHE A 74 0.74 5.03 -10.25
CA PHE A 74 1.86 4.57 -9.46
C PHE A 74 3.14 5.32 -9.85
N PRO A 75 3.95 5.80 -8.90
CA PRO A 75 5.18 6.55 -9.21
C PRO A 75 6.18 5.71 -10.02
N SER A 76 6.19 4.40 -9.80
CA SER A 76 7.12 3.43 -10.40
C SER A 76 6.56 2.75 -11.67
N GLY A 77 5.37 3.15 -12.13
CA GLY A 77 4.56 2.36 -13.07
C GLY A 77 3.70 1.32 -12.34
N THR A 78 2.74 0.70 -13.02
CA THR A 78 1.83 -0.25 -12.37
C THR A 78 2.61 -1.48 -11.87
N PRO A 79 2.58 -1.80 -10.56
CA PRO A 79 3.38 -2.89 -10.03
C PRO A 79 2.94 -4.23 -10.63
N PRO A 80 3.88 -5.14 -11.00
CA PRO A 80 3.54 -6.43 -11.60
C PRO A 80 2.56 -7.25 -10.76
N LEU A 81 2.68 -7.19 -9.43
CA LEU A 81 1.75 -7.85 -8.50
C LEU A 81 0.32 -7.33 -8.62
N VAL A 82 0.16 -6.01 -8.81
CA VAL A 82 -1.15 -5.38 -8.99
C VAL A 82 -1.71 -5.73 -10.37
N VAL A 83 -0.88 -5.76 -11.41
CA VAL A 83 -1.28 -6.21 -12.76
C VAL A 83 -1.79 -7.65 -12.73
N ALA A 84 -1.04 -8.56 -12.11
CA ALA A 84 -1.42 -9.97 -11.98
C ALA A 84 -2.75 -10.13 -11.22
N LEU A 85 -2.92 -9.38 -10.13
CA LEU A 85 -4.15 -9.39 -9.35
C LEU A 85 -5.34 -8.82 -10.14
N MET A 86 -5.14 -7.75 -10.91
CA MET A 86 -6.20 -7.22 -11.79
C MET A 86 -6.61 -8.27 -12.84
N ALA A 87 -5.66 -8.95 -13.48
CA ALA A 87 -5.95 -10.02 -14.44
C ALA A 87 -6.72 -11.17 -13.78
N GLN A 88 -6.30 -11.61 -12.59
CA GLN A 88 -6.99 -12.65 -11.82
C GLN A 88 -8.44 -12.25 -11.50
N LYS A 89 -8.68 -11.00 -11.09
CA LYS A 89 -10.03 -10.47 -10.82
C LYS A 89 -10.91 -10.38 -12.08
N PHE A 90 -10.33 -10.23 -13.26
CA PHE A 90 -11.07 -10.28 -14.53
C PHE A 90 -11.41 -11.70 -14.95
N CYS A 91 -10.50 -12.65 -14.79
CA CYS A 91 -10.71 -14.05 -15.16
C CYS A 91 -11.67 -14.82 -14.23
N LEU A 92 -11.89 -14.33 -13.00
CA LEU A 92 -12.75 -14.96 -11.99
C LEU A 92 -14.20 -14.44 -11.97
N LYS A 93 -14.58 -13.52 -12.87
CA LYS A 93 -15.98 -13.12 -13.04
C LYS A 93 -16.65 -14.04 -14.06
N PRO A 94 -17.57 -14.94 -13.66
CA PRO A 94 -18.40 -15.70 -14.60
C PRO A 94 -19.33 -14.77 -15.40
#